data_AF-A0A0Q4E0Z0-F1
#
_entry.id   AF-A0A0Q4E0Z0-F1
#
_cell.length_a   1.000
_cell.length_b   1.000
_cell.length_c   1.000
_cell.angle_alpha   90.00
_cell.angle_beta   90.00
_cell.angle_gamma   90.00
#
_symmetry.space_group_name_H-M   'P 1'
#
loop_
_entity.id
_entity.type
_entity.pdbx_description
1 polymer ?
#
loop_
_entity_poly.entity_id
_entity_poly.type
_entity_poly.pdbx_seq_one_letter_code
_entity_poly.pdbx_strand_id
1 'polypeptide(L)'
;MARAAINVLGATGATYDFVTAGAGVIASSRISAGVYQITGCLGMVPFPPIDDGWGYTVNQVDSRADVDIQFEEGVLTVVVTKDDKPYDLKHMITLHILVPDAPVVPMPPIEVPESTEDAQPPVGGAEA
;
A
#
# COMPACT_ATOMS: atom_id res chain seq x y z
N MET A 1 -0.71 11.47 -0.11
CA MET A 1 -1.37 10.18 -0.32
C MET A 1 -0.28 9.17 -0.58
N ALA A 2 -0.36 8.01 0.06
CA ALA A 2 0.66 6.98 -0.02
C ALA A 2 0.24 5.87 -0.98
N ARG A 3 1.24 5.17 -1.52
CA ARG A 3 1.03 3.99 -2.36
C ARG A 3 0.76 2.76 -1.51
N ALA A 4 -0.13 1.92 -1.99
CA ALA A 4 -0.36 0.59 -1.47
C ALA A 4 -0.65 -0.42 -2.59
N ALA A 5 -0.45 -1.70 -2.27
CA ALA A 5 -0.84 -2.82 -3.12
C ALA A 5 -1.76 -3.75 -2.32
N ILE A 6 -2.84 -4.19 -2.96
CA ILE A 6 -3.72 -5.23 -2.42
C ILE A 6 -3.78 -6.42 -3.38
N ASN A 7 -3.85 -7.62 -2.83
CA ASN A 7 -4.16 -8.83 -3.57
C ASN A 7 -5.59 -9.23 -3.26
N VAL A 8 -6.43 -9.36 -4.29
CA VAL A 8 -7.84 -9.74 -4.16
C VAL A 8 -8.05 -11.13 -4.72
N LEU A 9 -8.61 -12.03 -3.91
CA LEU A 9 -8.91 -13.40 -4.31
C LEU A 9 -10.10 -13.44 -5.27
N GLY A 10 -9.97 -14.16 -6.38
CA GLY A 10 -11.01 -14.22 -7.39
C GLY A 10 -12.31 -14.91 -6.95
N ALA A 11 -12.20 -16.00 -6.19
CA ALA A 11 -13.35 -16.80 -5.76
C ALA A 11 -14.28 -16.07 -4.77
N THR A 12 -13.75 -15.17 -3.94
CA THR A 12 -14.48 -14.53 -2.84
C THR A 12 -14.47 -13.01 -2.90
N GLY A 13 -13.53 -12.43 -3.65
CA GLY A 13 -13.21 -11.02 -3.59
C GLY A 13 -12.57 -10.59 -2.27
N ALA A 14 -12.15 -11.51 -1.40
CA ALA A 14 -11.51 -11.15 -0.15
C ALA A 14 -10.09 -10.62 -0.38
N THR A 15 -9.67 -9.64 0.43
CA THR A 15 -8.27 -9.20 0.49
C THR A 15 -7.42 -10.35 1.04
N TYR A 16 -6.50 -10.86 0.21
CA TYR A 16 -5.51 -11.85 0.60
C TYR A 16 -4.32 -11.22 1.33
N ASP A 17 -3.84 -10.10 0.79
CA ASP A 17 -2.68 -9.38 1.30
C ASP A 17 -2.83 -7.88 1.03
N PHE A 18 -2.25 -7.07 1.90
CA PHE A 18 -2.27 -5.61 1.84
C PHE A 18 -0.93 -5.06 2.33
N VAL A 19 -0.20 -4.42 1.42
CA VAL A 19 1.08 -3.77 1.70
C VAL A 19 0.92 -2.28 1.48
N THR A 20 1.29 -1.46 2.47
CA THR A 20 1.14 0.00 2.38
C THR A 20 2.28 0.74 3.06
N ALA A 21 2.64 1.90 2.48
CA ALA A 21 3.48 2.90 3.14
C ALA A 21 2.65 3.97 3.88
N GLY A 22 1.33 3.88 3.81
CA GLY A 22 0.39 4.82 4.40
C GLY A 22 -0.38 4.25 5.58
N ALA A 23 -1.60 4.74 5.75
CA ALA A 23 -2.54 4.28 6.75
C ALA A 23 -3.92 4.05 6.14
N GLY A 24 -4.78 3.37 6.90
CA GLY A 24 -6.16 3.07 6.52
C GLY A 24 -6.48 1.59 6.54
N VAL A 25 -7.76 1.29 6.40
CA VAL A 25 -8.28 -0.07 6.31
C VAL A 25 -8.89 -0.23 4.93
N ILE A 26 -8.46 -1.25 4.21
CA ILE A 26 -9.00 -1.59 2.89
C ILE A 26 -9.86 -2.83 3.02
N ALA A 27 -11.10 -2.73 2.53
CA ALA A 27 -12.01 -3.85 2.44
C ALA A 27 -12.28 -4.16 0.96
N SER A 28 -12.28 -5.45 0.62
CA SER A 28 -12.63 -5.94 -0.71
C SER A 28 -13.68 -7.05 -0.59
N SER A 29 -14.59 -7.09 -1.56
CA SER A 29 -15.60 -8.14 -1.66
C SER A 29 -16.04 -8.37 -3.11
N ARG A 30 -16.50 -9.59 -3.40
CA ARG A 30 -17.15 -9.93 -4.67
C ARG A 30 -18.65 -9.69 -4.58
N ILE A 31 -19.18 -8.87 -5.48
CA ILE A 31 -20.61 -8.51 -5.50
C ILE A 31 -21.39 -9.42 -6.45
N SER A 32 -20.78 -9.76 -7.60
CA SER A 32 -21.33 -10.69 -8.58
C SER A 32 -20.21 -11.32 -9.39
N ALA A 33 -20.54 -12.21 -10.33
CA ALA A 33 -19.53 -12.85 -11.17
C ALA A 33 -18.70 -11.81 -11.93
N GLY A 34 -17.38 -11.85 -11.75
CA GLY A 34 -16.44 -10.89 -12.33
C GLY A 34 -16.55 -9.47 -11.79
N VAL A 35 -17.31 -9.20 -10.72
CA VAL A 35 -17.43 -7.84 -10.17
C VAL A 35 -16.95 -7.80 -8.72
N TYR A 36 -15.87 -7.05 -8.51
CA TYR A 36 -15.24 -6.85 -7.23
C TYR A 36 -15.34 -5.38 -6.82
N GLN A 37 -15.63 -5.14 -5.55
CA GLN A 37 -15.63 -3.79 -4.98
C GLN A 37 -14.56 -3.68 -3.91
N ILE A 38 -13.85 -2.55 -3.94
CA ILE A 38 -12.81 -2.20 -2.99
C ILE A 38 -13.18 -0.84 -2.40
N THR A 39 -13.11 -0.74 -1.07
CA THR A 39 -13.47 0.46 -0.30
C THR A 39 -12.34 0.83 0.67
N GLY A 40 -12.30 2.10 1.07
CA GLY A 40 -11.26 2.65 1.94
C GLY A 40 -10.00 3.11 1.20
N CYS A 41 -9.94 2.96 -0.13
CA CYS A 41 -8.90 3.51 -0.97
C CYS A 41 -9.28 4.87 -1.56
N LEU A 42 -8.28 5.57 -2.11
CA LEU A 42 -8.42 6.87 -2.77
C LEU A 42 -8.34 6.73 -4.30
N GLY A 43 -8.67 5.54 -4.82
CA GLY A 43 -8.58 5.19 -6.24
C GLY A 43 -7.27 4.47 -6.62
N MET A 44 -7.09 4.26 -7.92
CA MET A 44 -5.87 3.66 -8.50
C MET A 44 -4.71 4.65 -8.46
N VAL A 45 -3.48 4.13 -8.41
CA VAL A 45 -2.29 4.96 -8.70
C VAL A 45 -2.37 5.44 -10.16
N PRO A 46 -2.30 6.75 -10.44
CA PRO A 46 -2.40 7.29 -11.80
C PRO A 46 -1.28 6.78 -12.71
N PHE A 47 -1.61 6.50 -13.97
CA PHE A 47 -0.62 6.10 -14.99
C PHE A 47 0.33 7.27 -15.34
N PRO A 48 1.60 7.01 -15.73
CA PRO A 48 2.53 8.05 -16.17
C PRO A 48 1.95 8.98 -17.26
N PRO A 49 2.35 10.27 -17.35
CA PRO A 49 3.59 10.87 -16.80
C PRO A 49 3.43 11.57 -15.45
N ILE A 50 2.24 11.53 -14.85
CA ILE A 50 1.94 12.24 -13.58
C ILE A 50 2.56 11.50 -12.39
N ASP A 51 2.77 10.19 -12.51
CA ASP A 51 3.38 9.34 -11.48
C ASP A 51 3.93 8.03 -12.11
N ASP A 52 4.80 7.29 -11.41
CA ASP A 52 5.21 5.92 -11.81
C ASP A 52 4.08 4.91 -11.53
N GLY A 53 2.92 5.06 -12.18
CA GLY A 53 1.76 4.21 -11.95
C GLY A 53 1.96 2.78 -12.43
N TRP A 54 1.82 1.83 -11.52
CA TRP A 54 1.52 0.44 -11.86
C TRP A 54 0.01 0.31 -11.74
N GLY A 55 -0.67 -0.18 -12.77
CA GLY A 55 -2.12 -0.36 -12.72
C GLY A 55 -2.48 -1.59 -11.89
N TYR A 56 -2.90 -2.64 -12.58
CA TYR A 56 -3.19 -3.93 -11.98
C TYR A 56 -2.37 -5.02 -12.64
N THR A 57 -2.21 -6.14 -11.94
CA THR A 57 -1.63 -7.37 -12.48
C THR A 57 -2.58 -8.53 -12.19
N VAL A 58 -2.93 -9.31 -13.21
CA VAL A 58 -3.67 -10.56 -13.03
C VAL A 58 -2.72 -11.75 -12.97
N ASN A 59 -3.06 -12.77 -12.20
CA ASN A 59 -2.30 -14.02 -12.19
C ASN A 59 -2.29 -14.66 -13.60
N GLN A 60 -1.21 -15.38 -13.95
CA GLN A 60 -1.05 -16.03 -15.26
C GLN A 60 -2.18 -17.01 -15.61
N VAL A 61 -2.77 -17.66 -14.60
CA VAL A 61 -3.95 -18.55 -14.76
C VAL A 61 -5.15 -17.80 -15.37
N ASP A 62 -5.23 -16.49 -15.11
CA ASP A 62 -6.28 -15.58 -15.55
C ASP A 62 -5.81 -14.60 -16.64
N SER A 63 -4.68 -14.88 -17.31
CA SER A 63 -4.03 -14.00 -18.30
C SER A 63 -4.87 -13.59 -19.51
N ARG A 64 -6.00 -14.26 -19.77
CA ARG A 64 -6.94 -13.95 -20.86
C ARG A 64 -8.17 -13.17 -20.39
N ALA A 65 -8.19 -12.71 -19.15
CA ALA A 65 -9.26 -11.89 -18.63
C ALA A 65 -8.98 -10.43 -18.97
N ASP A 66 -10.02 -9.74 -19.44
CA ASP A 66 -10.05 -8.29 -19.57
C ASP A 66 -10.52 -7.69 -18.25
N VAL A 67 -9.94 -6.56 -17.86
CA VAL A 67 -10.26 -5.89 -16.58
C VAL A 67 -10.57 -4.43 -16.85
N ASP A 68 -11.76 -4.01 -16.45
CA ASP A 68 -12.20 -2.62 -16.41
C ASP A 68 -12.24 -2.14 -14.96
N ILE A 69 -11.75 -0.92 -14.70
CA ILE A 69 -11.64 -0.37 -13.35
C ILE A 69 -12.25 1.02 -13.33
N GLN A 70 -13.16 1.24 -12.39
CA GLN A 70 -13.87 2.50 -12.20
C GLN A 70 -13.81 2.91 -10.72
N PHE A 71 -13.58 4.20 -10.46
CA PHE A 71 -13.56 4.74 -9.10
C PHE A 71 -14.58 5.87 -8.98
N GLU A 72 -15.64 5.62 -8.21
CA GLU A 72 -16.73 6.57 -8.00
C GLU A 72 -17.14 6.55 -6.52
N GLU A 73 -17.39 7.73 -5.94
CA GLU A 73 -17.91 7.88 -4.58
C GLU A 73 -17.11 7.11 -3.48
N GLY A 74 -15.80 6.93 -3.67
CA GLY A 74 -14.95 6.21 -2.70
C GLY A 74 -14.97 4.69 -2.85
N VAL A 75 -15.61 4.17 -3.90
CA VAL A 75 -15.67 2.74 -4.23
C VAL A 75 -14.92 2.48 -5.53
N LEU A 76 -13.92 1.62 -5.47
CA LEU A 76 -13.20 1.12 -6.63
C LEU A 76 -13.86 -0.18 -7.10
N THR A 77 -14.53 -0.12 -8.23
CA THR A 77 -15.17 -1.27 -8.87
C THR A 77 -14.24 -1.84 -9.92
N VAL A 78 -14.01 -3.15 -9.85
CA VAL A 78 -13.21 -3.92 -10.79
C VAL A 78 -14.13 -4.93 -11.48
N VAL A 79 -14.32 -4.75 -12.78
CA VAL A 79 -15.12 -5.64 -13.63
C VAL A 79 -14.17 -6.48 -14.46
N VAL A 80 -14.34 -7.79 -14.40
CA VAL A 80 -13.51 -8.77 -15.07
C VAL A 80 -14.38 -9.55 -16.05
N THR A 81 -13.97 -9.52 -17.32
CA THR A 81 -14.64 -10.23 -18.40
C THR A 81 -13.66 -11.16 -19.11
N LYS A 82 -14.22 -12.14 -19.82
CA LYS A 82 -13.48 -13.00 -20.72
C LYS A 82 -14.40 -13.39 -21.86
N ASP A 83 -13.96 -13.15 -23.09
CA ASP A 83 -14.80 -13.35 -24.28
C ASP A 83 -16.16 -12.63 -24.14
N ASP A 84 -16.12 -11.37 -23.68
CA ASP A 84 -17.27 -10.49 -23.40
C ASP A 84 -18.27 -11.00 -22.35
N LYS A 85 -17.91 -12.02 -21.57
CA LYS A 85 -18.75 -12.57 -20.50
C LYS A 85 -18.15 -12.29 -19.13
N PRO A 86 -18.97 -12.06 -18.09
CA PRO A 86 -18.46 -11.93 -16.73
C PRO A 86 -17.61 -13.14 -16.34
N TYR A 87 -16.41 -12.89 -15.82
CA TYR A 87 -15.43 -13.92 -15.51
C TYR A 87 -14.90 -13.75 -14.10
N ASP A 88 -15.19 -14.72 -13.24
CA ASP A 88 -14.52 -14.80 -11.95
C ASP A 88 -13.08 -15.22 -12.14
N LEU A 89 -12.17 -14.44 -11.56
CA LEU A 89 -10.76 -14.79 -11.49
C LEU A 89 -10.64 -16.13 -10.75
N LYS A 90 -9.79 -17.02 -11.25
CA LYS A 90 -9.53 -18.31 -10.61
C LYS A 90 -8.52 -18.18 -9.47
N HIS A 91 -7.65 -17.19 -9.55
CA HIS A 91 -6.62 -16.98 -8.56
C HIS A 91 -6.75 -15.62 -7.88
N MET A 92 -6.04 -14.61 -8.36
CA MET A 92 -6.03 -13.28 -7.75
C MET A 92 -5.68 -12.19 -8.75
N ILE A 93 -6.05 -10.96 -8.39
CA ILE A 93 -5.60 -9.73 -9.02
C ILE A 93 -4.86 -8.88 -7.98
N THR A 94 -3.73 -8.30 -8.38
CA THR A 94 -2.99 -7.31 -7.62
C THR A 94 -3.39 -5.92 -8.11
N LEU A 95 -3.87 -5.06 -7.22
CA LEU A 95 -4.24 -3.68 -7.52
C LEU A 95 -3.28 -2.74 -6.80
N HIS A 96 -2.72 -1.77 -7.52
CA HIS A 96 -1.99 -0.67 -6.90
C HIS A 96 -2.94 0.52 -6.72
N ILE A 97 -3.13 0.88 -5.46
CA ILE A 97 -4.11 1.86 -5.01
C ILE A 97 -3.45 2.98 -4.21
N LEU A 98 -4.13 4.11 -4.12
CA LEU A 98 -3.79 5.19 -3.21
C LEU A 98 -4.50 5.02 -1.88
N VAL A 99 -3.82 5.35 -0.79
CA VAL A 99 -4.37 5.39 0.56
C VAL A 99 -3.94 6.68 1.29
N PRO A 100 -4.58 7.06 2.41
CA PRO A 100 -4.10 8.15 3.24
C PRO A 100 -2.65 7.97 3.68
N ASP A 101 -1.92 9.08 3.87
CA ASP A 101 -0.56 9.03 4.41
C ASP A 101 -0.56 8.53 5.86
N ALA A 102 0.51 7.87 6.27
CA ALA A 102 0.69 7.50 7.66
C ALA A 102 0.87 8.75 8.53
N PRO A 103 0.34 8.78 9.77
CA PRO A 103 0.55 9.90 10.68
C PRO A 103 2.03 10.03 11.01
N VAL A 104 2.55 11.27 11.00
CA VAL A 104 3.92 11.55 11.44
C VAL A 104 3.99 11.32 12.95
N VAL A 105 4.70 10.27 13.37
CA VAL A 105 5.00 10.03 14.78
C VAL A 105 6.21 10.88 15.16
N PRO A 106 6.09 11.83 16.12
CA PRO A 106 7.23 12.58 16.58
C PRO A 106 8.24 11.64 17.23
N MET A 107 9.50 11.71 16.78
CA MET A 107 10.60 10.95 17.39
C MET A 107 10.77 11.44 18.84
N PRO A 108 10.90 10.55 19.84
CA PRO A 108 11.31 11.00 21.17
C PRO A 108 12.66 11.73 21.06
N PRO A 109 12.88 12.77 21.88
CA PRO A 109 14.16 13.45 21.90
C PRO A 109 15.27 12.44 22.20
N ILE A 110 16.32 12.45 21.39
CA ILE A 110 17.52 11.64 21.63
C ILE A 110 18.16 12.19 22.89
N GLU A 111 18.10 11.46 23.99
CA GLU A 111 18.90 11.75 25.18
C GLU A 111 20.38 11.60 24.78
N VAL A 112 21.03 12.74 24.55
CA VAL A 112 22.48 12.77 24.41
C VAL A 112 23.03 12.42 25.79
N PRO A 113 23.78 11.31 25.97
CA PRO A 113 24.39 11.03 27.24
C PRO A 113 25.29 12.22 27.61
N GLU A 114 25.04 12.79 28.78
CA GLU A 114 25.84 13.88 29.33
C GLU A 114 27.26 13.35 29.53
N SER A 115 28.18 13.75 28.64
CA SER A 115 29.60 13.45 28.80
C SER A 115 30.06 14.05 30.11
N THR A 116 30.33 13.21 31.11
CA THR A 116 31.01 13.61 32.35
C THR A 116 32.46 13.95 32.01
N GLU A 117 32.67 15.16 31.52
CA GLU A 117 33.98 15.76 31.33
C GLU A 117 34.33 16.47 32.65
N ASP A 118 34.87 15.75 33.64
CA ASP A 118 35.78 16.35 34.62
C ASP A 118 36.56 15.29 35.42
N ALA A 119 37.87 15.22 35.18
CA ALA A 119 38.90 15.11 36.22
C ALA A 119 40.28 15.22 35.56
N GLN A 120 40.69 16.43 35.17
CA GLN A 120 42.10 16.70 34.93
C GLN A 120 42.76 17.02 36.29
N PRO A 121 43.75 16.24 36.78
CA PRO A 121 44.46 16.60 38.00
C PRO A 121 45.34 17.84 37.76
N PRO A 122 45.52 18.71 38.78
CA PRO A 122 46.30 19.92 38.64
C PRO A 122 47.79 19.60 38.41
N VAL A 123 48.40 20.33 37.49
CA VAL A 123 49.85 20.43 37.32
C VAL A 123 50.46 21.04 38.58
N GLY A 124 51.31 20.28 39.28
CA GLY A 124 52.12 20.75 40.40
C GLY A 124 53.58 20.42 40.13
N GLY A 125 54.40 21.45 39.92
CA GLY A 125 55.84 21.32 39.68
C GLY A 125 56.64 21.00 40.94
N ALA A 126 57.81 20.38 40.74
CA ALA A 126 58.97 20.55 41.62
C ALA A 126 60.23 20.20 40.83
N GLU A 127 61.09 21.21 40.69
CA GLU A 127 62.49 21.08 40.28
C GLU A 127 63.28 20.29 41.34
N ALA A 128 64.21 19.44 40.90
CA ALA A 128 65.50 19.16 41.54
C ALA A 128 66.42 18.42 40.56
#